data_AF-A0A922LXC3-F1
#
_entry.id   AF-A0A922LXC3-F1
#
_cell.length_a   1.000
_cell.length_b   1.000
_cell.length_c   1.000
_cell.angle_alpha   90.00
_cell.angle_beta   90.00
_cell.angle_gamma   90.00
#
_symmetry.space_group_name_H-M   'P 1'
#
loop_
_entity.id
_entity.type
_entity.pdbx_description
1 polymer ?
#
loop_
_entity_poly.entity_id
_entity_poly.type
_entity_poly.pdbx_seq_one_letter_code
_entity_poly.pdbx_strand_id
1 'polypeptide(L)'
;MENVRTRRGADIASDHHLVVANLKLKLKKNWTSGQTVIQKFNTAFLRNTDRLNEFKIALNNSFQVLQDPLKEEETTMEDNWKRIEEALTSTCQEVLGLKKYHHKEWISIETLDRIKER
;
A
#
# COMPACT_ATOMS: atom_id res chain seq x y z
N MET A 1 16.67 -24.43 -20.90
CA MET A 1 16.38 -22.97 -20.83
C MET A 1 15.14 -22.69 -21.68
N GLU A 2 13.94 -22.86 -21.14
CA GLU A 2 12.70 -22.81 -21.93
C GLU A 2 12.02 -21.43 -21.93
N ASN A 3 12.40 -20.56 -20.98
CA ASN A 3 11.77 -19.27 -20.72
C ASN A 3 12.70 -18.07 -20.95
N VAL A 4 13.87 -18.27 -21.56
CA VAL A 4 14.84 -17.21 -21.86
C VAL A 4 14.83 -16.96 -23.36
N ARG A 5 14.65 -15.71 -23.79
CA ARG A 5 14.65 -15.29 -25.18
C ARG A 5 15.63 -14.14 -25.38
N THR A 6 16.53 -14.31 -26.34
CA THR A 6 17.45 -13.27 -26.78
C THR A 6 16.76 -12.43 -27.86
N ARG A 7 16.75 -11.11 -27.71
CA ARG A 7 16.22 -10.13 -28.66
C ARG A 7 17.38 -9.26 -29.17
N ARG A 8 17.35 -8.89 -30.45
CA ARG A 8 18.30 -7.88 -30.97
C ARG A 8 17.94 -6.53 -30.34
N GLY A 9 18.94 -5.83 -29.81
CA GLY A 9 18.79 -4.49 -29.28
C GLY A 9 18.41 -3.50 -30.39
N ALA A 10 17.76 -2.39 -30.01
CA ALA A 10 17.41 -1.32 -30.95
C ALA A 10 18.59 -0.40 -31.28
N ASP A 11 19.73 -0.56 -30.59
CA ASP A 11 20.91 0.28 -30.74
C ASP A 11 22.00 -0.43 -31.55
N ILE A 12 22.41 0.18 -32.66
CA ILE A 12 23.30 -0.37 -33.69
C ILE A 12 24.77 -0.42 -33.25
N ALA A 13 25.13 0.28 -32.17
CA ALA A 13 26.52 0.46 -31.73
C ALA A 13 26.98 -0.45 -30.58
N SER A 14 26.11 -1.33 -30.06
CA SER A 14 26.45 -2.26 -28.98
C SER A 14 26.46 -3.71 -29.47
N ASP A 15 27.59 -4.41 -29.30
CA ASP A 15 27.75 -5.84 -29.66
C ASP A 15 26.97 -6.80 -28.71
N HIS A 16 26.19 -6.25 -27.77
CA HIS A 16 25.48 -7.02 -26.77
C HIS A 16 24.04 -7.31 -27.17
N HIS A 17 23.62 -8.57 -27.02
CA HIS A 17 22.25 -8.98 -27.27
C HIS A 17 21.41 -8.87 -26.00
N LEU A 18 20.20 -8.31 -26.10
CA LEU A 18 19.27 -8.23 -24.98
C LEU A 18 18.76 -9.62 -24.65
N VAL A 19 18.92 -10.06 -23.40
CA VAL A 19 18.40 -11.35 -22.92
C VAL A 19 17.22 -11.09 -21.99
N VAL A 20 16.06 -11.68 -22.32
CA VAL A 20 14.83 -11.57 -21.53
C VAL A 20 14.48 -12.94 -20.96
N ALA A 21 14.24 -13.03 -19.65
CA ALA A 21 13.85 -14.27 -19.00
C ALA A 21 12.46 -14.14 -18.35
N ASN A 22 11.60 -15.13 -18.57
CA ASN A 22 10.32 -15.26 -17.88
C ASN A 22 10.48 -16.17 -16.65
N LEU A 23 10.17 -15.65 -15.47
CA LEU A 23 10.25 -16.37 -14.19
C LEU A 23 8.85 -16.51 -13.60
N LYS A 24 8.47 -17.74 -13.25
CA LYS A 24 7.22 -18.03 -12.53
C LYS A 24 7.54 -18.35 -11.08
N LEU A 25 7.33 -17.40 -10.18
CA LEU A 25 7.53 -17.56 -8.75
C LEU A 25 6.21 -17.90 -8.06
N LYS A 26 6.24 -18.83 -7.10
CA LYS A 26 5.11 -19.09 -6.19
C LYS A 26 5.43 -18.42 -4.86
N LEU A 27 4.71 -17.36 -4.51
CA LEU A 27 4.84 -16.70 -3.22
C LEU A 27 3.96 -17.40 -2.19
N LYS A 28 4.57 -17.83 -1.08
CA LYS A 28 3.81 -18.33 0.07
C LYS A 28 3.27 -17.13 0.84
N LYS A 29 1.95 -17.04 0.98
CA LYS A 29 1.32 -16.03 1.83
C LYS A 29 1.46 -16.46 3.28
N ASN A 30 2.30 -15.74 4.02
CA ASN A 30 2.33 -15.86 5.47
C ASN A 30 1.16 -15.04 6.02
N TRP A 31 0.02 -15.70 6.24
CA TRP A 31 -1.05 -15.10 7.00
C TRP A 31 -0.60 -15.03 8.46
N THR A 32 -0.13 -13.87 8.90
CA THR A 32 -0.11 -13.55 10.32
C THR A 32 -1.57 -13.47 10.76
N SER A 33 -2.09 -14.51 11.40
CA SER A 33 -3.36 -14.44 12.13
C SER A 33 -3.14 -13.61 13.41
N GLY A 34 -2.76 -12.34 13.24
CA GLY A 34 -2.83 -11.33 14.27
C GLY A 34 -4.18 -10.68 14.13
N GLN A 35 -5.01 -10.82 15.15
CA GLN A 35 -6.32 -10.19 15.27
C GLN A 35 -6.15 -8.68 15.51
N THR A 36 -5.48 -7.98 14.60
CA THR A 36 -5.55 -6.52 14.55
C THR A 36 -6.85 -6.22 13.83
N VAL A 37 -7.82 -5.63 14.52
CA VAL A 37 -9.01 -5.08 13.86
C VAL A 37 -8.48 -4.07 12.85
N ILE A 38 -8.40 -4.46 11.56
CA ILE A 38 -7.98 -3.56 10.49
C ILE A 38 -9.02 -2.44 10.46
N GLN A 39 -8.70 -1.34 11.12
CA GLN A 39 -9.52 -0.14 11.04
C GLN A 39 -9.46 0.34 9.61
N LYS A 40 -10.60 0.28 8.94
CA LYS A 40 -10.73 0.73 7.55
C LYS A 40 -10.81 2.24 7.53
N PHE A 41 -10.18 2.88 6.56
CA PHE A 41 -10.42 4.29 6.28
C PHE A 41 -11.82 4.50 5.71
N ASN A 42 -12.37 5.69 5.90
CA ASN A 42 -13.69 6.02 5.36
C ASN A 42 -13.61 6.37 3.86
N THR A 43 -13.68 5.35 3.01
CA THR A 43 -13.64 5.51 1.54
C THR A 43 -14.84 6.25 0.97
N ALA A 44 -15.91 6.49 1.74
CA ALA A 44 -17.05 7.27 1.27
C ALA A 44 -16.67 8.73 0.98
N PHE A 45 -15.65 9.29 1.66
CA PHE A 45 -15.18 10.66 1.40
C PHE A 45 -14.61 10.84 0.00
N LEU A 46 -14.11 9.77 -0.64
CA LEU A 46 -13.62 9.82 -2.01
C LEU A 46 -14.74 10.00 -3.05
N ARG A 47 -16.02 9.90 -2.65
CA ARG A 47 -17.15 10.23 -3.54
C ARG A 47 -17.35 11.74 -3.70
N ASN A 48 -16.85 12.53 -2.76
CA ASN A 48 -16.89 13.98 -2.86
C ASN A 48 -15.65 14.44 -3.65
N THR A 49 -15.88 15.14 -4.75
CA THR A 49 -14.84 15.62 -5.67
C THR A 49 -13.82 16.53 -4.98
N ASP A 50 -14.25 17.39 -4.07
CA ASP A 50 -13.38 18.34 -3.36
C ASP A 50 -12.45 17.59 -2.42
N ARG A 51 -13.00 16.68 -1.60
CA ARG A 51 -12.24 15.76 -0.73
C ARG A 51 -11.26 14.88 -1.50
N LEU A 52 -11.65 14.41 -2.69
CA LEU A 52 -10.79 13.61 -3.55
C LEU A 52 -9.63 14.44 -4.11
N ASN A 53 -9.86 15.71 -4.45
CA ASN A 53 -8.79 16.61 -4.89
C ASN A 53 -7.86 16.98 -3.72
N GLU A 54 -8.40 17.25 -2.54
CA GLU A 54 -7.61 17.43 -1.31
C GLU A 54 -6.72 16.21 -1.05
N PHE A 55 -7.26 15.00 -1.15
CA PHE A 55 -6.50 13.77 -1.01
C PHE A 55 -5.36 13.66 -2.02
N LYS A 56 -5.63 13.94 -3.30
CA LYS A 56 -4.60 13.94 -4.35
C LYS A 56 -3.48 14.94 -4.07
N ILE A 57 -3.82 16.15 -3.62
CA ILE A 57 -2.84 17.19 -3.31
C ILE A 57 -1.99 16.77 -2.10
N ALA A 58 -2.63 16.37 -1.00
CA ALA A 58 -1.93 15.93 0.20
C ALA A 58 -0.99 14.74 -0.08
N LEU A 59 -1.47 13.78 -0.89
CA LEU A 59 -0.68 12.63 -1.32
C LEU A 59 0.54 13.07 -2.14
N ASN A 60 0.35 13.89 -3.16
CA ASN A 60 1.45 14.38 -3.99
C ASN A 60 2.49 15.15 -3.17
N ASN A 61 2.04 15.98 -2.22
CA ASN A 61 2.94 16.70 -1.32
C ASN A 61 3.75 15.73 -0.44
N SER A 62 3.10 14.71 0.13
CA SER A 62 3.79 13.70 0.95
C SER A 62 4.86 12.93 0.15
N PHE A 63 4.58 12.60 -1.11
CA PHE A 63 5.53 11.90 -1.98
C PHE A 63 6.65 12.81 -2.47
N GLN A 64 6.41 14.11 -2.66
CA GLN A 64 7.48 15.07 -2.95
C GLN A 64 8.45 15.16 -1.77
N VAL A 65 7.95 15.22 -0.53
CA VAL A 65 8.79 15.20 0.67
C VAL A 65 9.57 13.89 0.79
N LEU A 66 8.98 12.75 0.41
CA LEU A 66 9.66 11.46 0.37
C LEU A 66 10.73 11.34 -0.72
N GLN A 67 10.56 12.03 -1.84
CA GLN A 67 11.54 12.05 -2.94
C GLN A 67 12.67 13.05 -2.71
N ASP A 68 12.51 13.99 -1.78
CA ASP A 68 13.52 15.02 -1.52
C ASP A 68 14.84 14.32 -1.08
N PRO A 69 15.99 14.56 -1.75
CA PRO A 69 17.22 13.77 -1.59
C PRO A 69 17.93 13.92 -0.24
N LEU A 70 17.27 14.46 0.79
CA LEU A 70 17.86 14.75 2.08
C LEU A 70 18.13 13.43 2.83
N LYS A 71 19.31 12.90 2.50
CA LYS A 71 20.05 11.76 3.04
C LYS A 71 19.87 10.47 2.23
N GLU A 72 20.74 10.35 1.23
CA GLU A 72 21.36 9.09 0.77
C GLU A 72 22.12 8.37 1.93
N GLU A 73 21.50 8.24 3.12
CA GLU A 73 21.94 7.20 4.05
C GLU A 73 21.50 5.86 3.45
N GLU A 74 22.27 4.79 3.69
CA GLU A 74 22.00 3.41 3.25
C GLU A 74 20.67 2.89 3.82
N THR A 75 19.54 3.43 3.36
CA THR A 75 18.21 2.96 3.72
C THR A 75 18.01 1.64 3.02
N THR A 76 17.73 0.60 3.78
CA THR A 76 17.43 -0.72 3.22
C THR A 76 16.13 -0.63 2.39
N MET A 77 15.91 -1.58 1.49
CA MET A 77 14.63 -1.65 0.76
C MET A 77 13.42 -1.73 1.72
N GLU A 78 13.61 -2.30 2.90
CA GLU A 78 12.61 -2.36 3.97
C GLU A 78 12.29 -0.97 4.53
N ASP A 79 13.30 -0.14 4.76
CA ASP A 79 13.14 1.23 5.27
C ASP A 79 12.42 2.13 4.25
N ASN A 80 12.74 1.96 2.97
CA ASN A 80 12.04 2.65 1.88
C ASN A 80 10.58 2.22 1.79
N TRP A 81 10.30 0.92 1.91
CA TRP A 81 8.94 0.42 1.94
C TRP A 81 8.15 0.99 3.13
N LYS A 82 8.76 1.02 4.32
CA LYS A 82 8.15 1.57 5.53
C LYS A 82 7.82 3.06 5.38
N ARG A 83 8.72 3.87 4.81
CA ARG A 83 8.47 5.30 4.54
C ARG A 83 7.28 5.52 3.61
N ILE A 84 7.15 4.70 2.56
CA ILE A 84 5.99 4.76 1.64
C ILE A 84 4.70 4.39 2.37
N GLU A 85 4.73 3.32 3.17
CA GLU A 85 3.59 2.88 3.96
C GLU A 85 3.14 3.97 4.96
N GLU A 86 4.09 4.61 5.64
CA GLU A 86 3.84 5.70 6.59
C GLU A 86 3.22 6.93 5.92
N ALA A 87 3.75 7.38 4.78
CA ALA A 87 3.18 8.51 4.05
C ALA A 87 1.77 8.22 3.54
N LEU A 88 1.52 7.02 3.01
CA LEU A 88 0.18 6.60 2.58
C LEU A 88 -0.79 6.56 3.75
N THR A 89 -0.38 5.96 4.87
CA THR A 89 -1.22 5.81 6.07
C THR A 89 -1.54 7.16 6.69
N SER A 90 -0.55 8.04 6.82
CA SER A 90 -0.72 9.39 7.37
C SER A 90 -1.70 10.21 6.53
N THR A 91 -1.49 10.25 5.20
CA THR A 91 -2.36 10.99 4.28
C THR A 91 -3.80 10.46 4.31
N CYS A 92 -3.98 9.13 4.35
CA CYS A 92 -5.30 8.53 4.48
C CYS A 92 -5.96 8.88 5.82
N GLN A 93 -5.22 8.90 6.91
CA GLN A 93 -5.75 9.24 8.23
C GLN A 93 -6.16 10.71 8.34
N GLU A 94 -5.36 11.62 7.78
CA GLU A 94 -5.65 13.05 7.76
C GLU A 94 -6.88 13.39 6.90
N VAL A 95 -6.92 12.88 5.66
CA VAL A 95 -7.95 13.28 4.70
C VAL A 95 -9.18 12.39 4.72
N LEU A 96 -9.06 11.08 4.95
CA LEU A 96 -10.20 10.17 4.94
C LEU A 96 -10.67 9.85 6.36
N GLY A 97 -9.76 9.84 7.33
CA GLY A 97 -10.06 9.42 8.69
C GLY A 97 -10.49 7.96 8.78
N LEU A 98 -10.60 7.49 10.01
CA LEU A 98 -11.00 6.11 10.29
C LEU A 98 -12.51 5.97 10.16
N LYS A 99 -12.95 4.85 9.57
CA LYS A 99 -14.36 4.49 9.49
C LYS A 99 -14.87 4.24 10.91
N LYS A 100 -15.73 5.11 11.39
CA LYS A 100 -16.45 4.91 12.64
C LYS A 100 -17.41 3.73 12.45
N TYR A 101 -17.30 2.73 13.32
CA TYR A 101 -18.33 1.73 13.45
C TYR A 101 -19.51 2.38 14.17
N HIS A 102 -20.56 2.68 13.43
CA HIS A 102 -21.85 2.96 14.06
C HIS A 102 -22.36 1.63 14.57
N HIS A 103 -22.14 1.38 15.86
CA HIS A 103 -22.86 0.30 16.53
C HIS A 103 -24.34 0.64 16.46
N LYS A 104 -25.16 -0.31 16.02
CA LYS A 104 -26.61 -0.12 16.08
C LYS A 104 -26.97 -0.23 17.56
N GLU A 105 -27.66 0.77 18.14
CA GLU A 105 -27.99 0.81 19.57
C GLU A 105 -28.63 -0.48 20.11
N TRP A 106 -29.34 -1.24 19.26
CA TRP A 106 -29.99 -2.48 19.65
C TRP A 106 -29.07 -3.70 19.78
N ILE A 107 -27.85 -3.65 19.24
CA ILE A 107 -26.84 -4.68 19.51
C ILE A 107 -26.00 -4.09 20.63
N SER A 108 -26.08 -4.62 21.86
CA SER A 108 -25.13 -4.24 22.92
C SER A 108 -23.83 -5.01 22.74
N ILE A 109 -22.71 -4.45 23.22
CA ILE A 109 -21.44 -5.19 23.32
C ILE A 109 -21.66 -6.44 24.19
N GLU A 110 -22.47 -6.33 25.23
CA GLU A 110 -22.89 -7.45 26.09
C GLU A 110 -23.59 -8.57 25.30
N THR A 111 -24.41 -8.22 24.30
CA THR A 111 -25.08 -9.22 23.45
C THR A 111 -24.08 -9.98 22.57
N LEU A 112 -23.04 -9.31 22.08
CA LEU A 112 -21.99 -9.94 21.27
C LEU A 112 -21.09 -10.85 22.10
N ASP A 113 -20.76 -10.45 23.33
CA ASP A 113 -19.93 -11.27 24.23
C ASP A 113 -20.67 -12.56 24.65
N ARG A 114 -21.97 -12.47 24.95
CA ARG A 114 -22.80 -13.65 25.25
C ARG A 114 -22.94 -14.64 24.08
N ILE A 115 -22.77 -14.19 22.83
CA ILE A 115 -22.77 -15.07 21.65
C ILE A 115 -21.42 -15.80 21.51
N LYS A 116 -20.31 -15.17 21.91
CA LYS A 116 -18.97 -15.79 21.87
C LYS A 116 -18.73 -16.78 23.00
N GLU A 117 -19.45 -16.64 24.12
CA GLU A 117 -19.38 -17.56 25.26
C GLU A 117 -20.22 -18.85 25.08
N ARG A 118 -20.94 -18.99 23.97
CA ARG A 118 -21.62 -20.24 23.56
C ARG A 118 -20.74 -21.06 22.62
#